data_AF-A0A933FZU9-F1
#
_entry.id   AF-A0A933FZU9-F1
#
_cell.length_a   1.000
_cell.length_b   1.000
_cell.length_c   1.000
_cell.angle_alpha   90.00
_cell.angle_beta   90.00
_cell.angle_gamma   90.00
#
_symmetry.space_group_name_H-M   'P 1'
#
loop_
_entity.id
_entity.type
_entity.pdbx_description
1 polymer ?
#
loop_
_entity_poly.entity_id
_entity_poly.type
_entity_poly.pdbx_seq_one_letter_code
_entity_poly.pdbx_strand_id
1 'polypeptide(L)'
;MKNKQRGNRSLKGTARKKVGVKSIRFRQSLFWDVDPKTIDVKHHARYIIERILDFGSDDEIQWVWKTYNRSLIRKVVTTSRVLHHQTRSLWLLLTDPKQ
;
A
#
# COMPACT_ATOMS: atom_id res chain seq x y z
N MET A 1 -5.32 -56.71 -3.97
CA MET A 1 -4.77 -55.58 -4.76
C MET A 1 -5.60 -54.34 -4.49
N LYS A 2 -4.96 -53.24 -4.08
CA LYS A 2 -5.60 -51.99 -3.63
C LYS A 2 -6.00 -51.15 -4.85
N ASN A 3 -7.23 -50.65 -4.92
CA ASN A 3 -7.49 -49.45 -5.70
C ASN A 3 -8.52 -48.55 -5.01
N LYS A 4 -8.00 -47.66 -4.16
CA LYS A 4 -8.74 -46.66 -3.39
C LYS A 4 -8.84 -45.40 -4.26
N GLN A 5 -10.05 -45.07 -4.69
CA GLN A 5 -10.36 -43.84 -5.40
C GLN A 5 -9.82 -42.64 -4.63
N ARG A 6 -8.92 -41.86 -5.24
CA ARG A 6 -8.41 -40.61 -4.69
C ARG A 6 -9.38 -39.49 -5.07
N GLY A 7 -10.11 -39.00 -4.07
CA GLY A 7 -11.06 -37.91 -4.21
C GLY A 7 -10.41 -36.63 -4.76
N ASN A 8 -11.10 -36.02 -5.71
CA ASN A 8 -10.90 -34.65 -6.15
C ASN A 8 -11.08 -33.69 -4.98
N ARG A 9 -9.97 -33.24 -4.37
CA ARG A 9 -9.99 -32.05 -3.51
C ARG A 9 -9.99 -30.82 -4.40
N SER A 10 -11.20 -30.35 -4.68
CA SER A 10 -11.44 -28.99 -5.18
C SER A 10 -10.82 -27.99 -4.21
N LEU A 11 -9.67 -27.43 -4.59
CA LEU A 11 -9.10 -26.26 -3.94
C LEU A 11 -10.02 -25.08 -4.30
N LYS A 12 -11.02 -24.84 -3.46
CA LYS A 12 -11.78 -23.59 -3.48
C LYS A 12 -10.80 -22.46 -3.15
N GLY A 13 -10.21 -21.87 -4.18
CA GLY A 13 -9.53 -20.59 -4.08
C GLY A 13 -10.54 -19.59 -3.55
N THR A 14 -10.38 -19.18 -2.30
CA THR A 14 -11.15 -18.10 -1.69
C THR A 14 -10.93 -16.85 -2.53
N ALA A 15 -11.94 -16.47 -3.31
CA ALA A 15 -11.97 -15.22 -4.03
C ALA A 15 -11.77 -14.09 -3.02
N ARG A 16 -10.57 -13.52 -2.99
CA ARG A 16 -10.24 -12.35 -2.18
C ARG A 16 -11.20 -11.25 -2.62
N LYS A 17 -12.19 -10.90 -1.78
CA LYS A 17 -13.09 -9.78 -2.03
C LYS A 17 -12.23 -8.58 -2.43
N LYS A 18 -12.36 -8.09 -3.66
CA LYS A 18 -11.80 -6.79 -4.04
C LYS A 18 -12.59 -5.75 -3.26
N VAL A 19 -12.11 -5.42 -2.06
CA VAL A 19 -12.58 -4.24 -1.34
C VAL A 19 -12.30 -3.08 -2.29
N GLY A 20 -13.35 -2.44 -2.81
CA GLY A 20 -13.21 -1.24 -3.62
C GLY A 20 -12.38 -0.25 -2.83
N VAL A 21 -11.19 0.10 -3.33
CA VAL A 21 -10.34 1.09 -2.69
C VAL A 21 -11.17 2.35 -2.56
N LYS A 22 -11.36 2.84 -1.33
CA LYS A 22 -12.10 4.08 -1.06
C LYS A 22 -11.50 5.17 -1.95
N SER A 23 -12.30 5.83 -2.79
CA SER A 23 -11.80 6.95 -3.59
C SER A 23 -11.38 8.07 -2.65
N ILE A 24 -10.14 8.56 -2.76
CA ILE A 24 -9.67 9.72 -2.04
C ILE A 24 -9.53 10.89 -3.01
N ARG A 25 -9.92 12.08 -2.57
CA ARG A 25 -9.61 13.32 -3.30
C ARG A 25 -8.32 13.88 -2.73
N PHE A 26 -7.24 13.80 -3.49
CA PHE A 26 -5.98 14.39 -3.10
C PHE A 26 -6.09 15.91 -3.01
N ARG A 27 -5.62 16.48 -1.91
CA ARG A 27 -5.46 17.92 -1.76
C ARG A 27 -4.20 18.40 -2.47
N GLN A 28 -4.25 19.59 -3.04
CA GLN A 28 -3.13 20.19 -3.78
C GLN A 28 -1.85 20.30 -2.92
N SER A 29 -1.98 20.51 -1.60
CA SER A 29 -0.83 20.70 -0.71
C SER A 29 0.03 19.45 -0.50
N LEU A 30 -0.42 18.25 -0.88
CA LEU A 30 0.45 17.05 -0.93
C LEU A 30 1.31 16.99 -2.20
N PHE A 31 0.84 17.66 -3.25
CA PHE A 31 1.34 17.52 -4.63
C PHE A 31 1.53 18.90 -5.23
N TRP A 32 2.27 19.78 -4.55
CA TRP A 32 2.43 21.18 -4.95
C TRP A 32 3.04 21.37 -6.35
N ASP A 33 3.71 20.34 -6.87
CA ASP A 33 4.42 20.30 -8.15
C ASP A 33 3.60 19.72 -9.33
N VAL A 34 2.43 19.11 -9.09
CA VAL A 34 1.61 18.48 -10.13
C VAL A 34 0.11 18.68 -9.89
N ASP A 35 -0.73 18.55 -10.92
CA ASP A 35 -2.19 18.51 -10.72
C ASP A 35 -2.58 17.16 -10.07
N PRO A 36 -3.17 17.15 -8.86
CA PRO A 36 -3.58 15.92 -8.20
C PRO A 36 -4.58 15.08 -9.01
N LYS A 37 -5.32 15.70 -9.95
CA LYS A 37 -6.28 15.01 -10.82
C LYS A 37 -5.60 14.12 -11.86
N THR A 38 -4.34 14.39 -12.20
CA THR A 38 -3.58 13.59 -13.18
C THR A 38 -2.83 12.43 -12.52
N ILE A 39 -2.87 12.33 -11.19
CA ILE A 39 -2.17 11.28 -10.43
C ILE A 39 -2.93 9.96 -10.56
N ASP A 40 -2.38 9.05 -11.34
CA ASP A 40 -2.79 7.65 -11.32
C ASP A 40 -2.26 6.90 -10.07
N VAL A 41 -3.18 6.30 -9.31
CA VAL A 41 -2.91 5.61 -8.03
C VAL A 41 -1.96 4.41 -8.19
N LYS A 42 -1.99 3.71 -9.33
CA LYS A 42 -1.15 2.52 -9.52
C LYS A 42 0.23 2.89 -10.06
N HIS A 43 0.27 3.73 -11.09
CA HIS A 43 1.49 4.11 -11.78
C HIS A 43 2.36 5.04 -10.93
N HIS A 44 1.75 5.88 -10.09
CA HIS A 44 2.46 6.81 -9.22
C HIS A 44 2.55 6.35 -7.75
N ALA A 45 2.39 5.05 -7.49
CA ALA A 45 2.30 4.51 -6.13
C ALA A 45 3.46 4.97 -5.21
N ARG A 46 4.70 4.93 -5.70
CA ARG A 46 5.88 5.38 -4.93
C ARG A 46 5.73 6.83 -4.50
N TYR A 47 5.44 7.71 -5.45
CA TYR A 47 5.31 9.15 -5.21
C TYR A 47 4.17 9.47 -4.23
N ILE A 48 3.02 8.81 -4.40
CA ILE A 48 1.87 8.96 -3.48
C ILE A 48 2.24 8.50 -2.07
N ILE A 49 2.88 7.34 -1.93
CA ILE A 49 3.32 6.83 -0.64
C ILE A 49 4.31 7.82 -0.01
N GLU A 50 5.34 8.27 -0.72
CA GLU A 50 6.33 9.23 -0.20
C GLU A 50 5.64 10.51 0.31
N ARG A 51 4.74 11.11 -0.47
CA ARG A 51 4.05 12.35 -0.09
C ARG A 51 3.14 12.19 1.11
N ILE A 52 2.35 11.12 1.16
CA ILE A 52 1.41 10.91 2.26
C ILE A 52 2.13 10.48 3.55
N LEU A 53 3.19 9.68 3.48
CA LEU A 53 3.92 9.27 4.68
C LEU A 53 4.62 10.43 5.39
N ASP A 54 5.09 11.45 4.66
CA ASP A 54 5.74 12.64 5.23
C ASP A 54 4.73 13.72 5.66
N PHE A 55 3.69 13.96 4.85
CA PHE A 55 2.85 15.16 4.98
C PHE A 55 1.35 14.88 5.08
N GLY A 56 0.95 13.60 5.09
CA GLY A 56 -0.44 13.19 5.10
C GLY A 56 -1.12 13.38 6.45
N SER A 57 -2.45 13.56 6.42
CA SER A 57 -3.31 13.43 7.60
C SER A 57 -3.58 11.96 7.94
N ASP A 58 -4.14 11.71 9.12
CA ASP A 58 -4.50 10.35 9.56
C ASP A 58 -5.42 9.62 8.55
N ASP A 59 -6.37 10.33 7.94
CA ASP A 59 -7.25 9.78 6.91
C ASP A 59 -6.48 9.37 5.63
N GLU A 60 -5.51 10.20 5.22
CA GLU A 60 -4.66 9.95 4.04
C GLU A 60 -3.72 8.77 4.30
N ILE A 61 -3.14 8.70 5.50
CA ILE A 61 -2.31 7.58 5.97
C ILE A 61 -3.12 6.28 5.99
N GLN A 62 -4.31 6.30 6.59
CA GLN A 62 -5.19 5.14 6.65
C GLN A 62 -5.58 4.66 5.24
N TRP A 63 -5.76 5.59 4.31
CA TRP A 63 -6.01 5.29 2.91
C TRP A 63 -4.81 4.60 2.24
N VAL A 64 -3.58 5.10 2.42
CA VAL A 64 -2.36 4.45 1.91
C VAL A 64 -2.26 3.01 2.42
N TRP A 65 -2.54 2.81 3.70
CA TRP A 65 -2.48 1.51 4.37
C TRP A 65 -3.48 0.48 3.82
N LYS A 66 -4.66 0.94 3.39
CA LYS A 66 -5.71 0.11 2.79
C LYS A 66 -5.48 -0.12 1.29
N THR A 67 -4.80 0.83 0.63
CA THR A 67 -4.63 0.85 -0.83
C THR A 67 -3.43 0.03 -1.28
N TYR A 68 -2.30 0.17 -0.58
CA TYR A 68 -1.06 -0.49 -0.92
C TYR A 68 -0.73 -1.61 0.07
N ASN A 69 -0.15 -2.69 -0.44
CA ASN A 69 0.31 -3.75 0.44
C ASN A 69 1.49 -3.27 1.31
N ARG A 70 1.60 -3.84 2.51
CA ARG A 70 2.65 -3.48 3.51
C ARG A 70 4.07 -3.64 2.95
N SER A 71 4.31 -4.66 2.11
CA SER A 71 5.64 -4.90 1.52
C SER A 71 6.05 -3.81 0.53
N LEU A 72 5.11 -3.26 -0.25
CA LEU A 72 5.34 -2.12 -1.13
C LEU A 72 5.64 -0.86 -0.32
N ILE A 73 4.84 -0.59 0.72
CA ILE A 73 5.08 0.57 1.59
C ILE A 73 6.47 0.46 2.22
N ARG A 74 6.83 -0.70 2.78
CA ARG A 74 8.17 -0.94 3.32
C ARG A 74 9.26 -0.73 2.26
N LYS A 75 9.09 -1.28 1.06
CA LYS A 75 10.04 -1.11 -0.05
C LYS A 75 10.23 0.37 -0.40
N VAL A 76 9.17 1.17 -0.41
CA VAL A 76 9.27 2.62 -0.63
C VAL A 76 10.03 3.27 0.52
N VAL A 77 9.69 2.98 1.77
CA VAL A 77 10.36 3.55 2.94
C VAL A 77 11.87 3.24 2.96
N THR A 78 12.27 2.01 2.62
CA THR A 78 13.69 1.58 2.62
C THR A 78 14.48 2.14 1.44
N THR A 79 13.83 2.41 0.30
CA THR A 79 14.51 2.87 -0.93
C THR A 79 14.28 4.35 -1.25
N SER A 80 13.42 5.03 -0.51
CA SER A 80 13.18 6.46 -0.70
C SER A 80 14.38 7.26 -0.28
N ARG A 81 14.77 8.24 -1.12
CA ARG A 81 15.81 9.23 -0.80
C ARG A 81 15.25 10.57 -0.36
N VAL A 82 13.93 10.76 -0.51
CA VAL A 82 13.25 12.05 -0.31
C VAL A 82 12.48 12.11 1.02
N LEU A 83 12.19 10.96 1.64
CA LEU A 83 11.56 10.92 2.96
C LEU A 83 12.44 11.58 4.02
N HIS A 84 11.80 12.33 4.92
CA HIS A 84 12.48 12.85 6.12
C HIS A 84 13.00 11.70 6.98
N HIS A 85 14.13 11.94 7.65
CA HIS A 85 14.77 10.92 8.49
C HIS A 85 13.83 10.39 9.58
N GLN A 86 13.11 11.28 10.26
CA GLN A 86 12.16 10.91 11.32
C GLN A 86 11.01 10.05 10.78
N THR A 87 10.43 10.45 9.64
CA THR A 87 9.41 9.70 8.92
C THR A 87 9.92 8.30 8.56
N ARG A 88 11.11 8.19 7.97
CA ARG A 88 11.70 6.89 7.62
C ARG A 88 11.82 5.99 8.86
N SER A 89 12.37 6.50 9.95
CA SER A 89 12.53 5.74 11.20
C SER A 89 11.19 5.22 11.73
N LEU A 90 10.17 6.07 11.78
CA LEU A 90 8.82 5.68 12.22
C LEU A 90 8.25 4.56 11.34
N TRP A 91 8.28 4.73 10.02
CA TRP A 91 7.65 3.77 9.12
C TRP A 91 8.43 2.47 8.98
N LEU A 92 9.75 2.46 9.18
CA LEU A 92 10.53 1.22 9.27
C LEU A 92 10.08 0.36 10.44
N LEU A 93 9.78 0.98 11.59
CA LEU A 93 9.25 0.32 12.77
C LEU A 93 7.83 -0.20 12.52
N LEU A 94 6.93 0.64 12.01
CA LEU A 94 5.51 0.28 11.79
C LEU A 94 5.29 -0.74 10.66
N THR A 95 6.25 -0.89 9.77
CA THR A 95 6.20 -1.87 8.67
C THR A 95 7.13 -3.05 8.88
N ASP A 96 7.67 -3.22 10.10
CA ASP A 96 8.52 -4.37 10.41
C ASP A 96 7.73 -5.69 10.21
N PRO A 97 8.21 -6.62 9.38
CA PRO A 97 7.57 -7.92 9.18
C PRO A 97 7.56 -8.83 10.42
N LYS A 98 8.27 -8.47 11.51
CA LYS A 98 8.39 -9.27 12.74
C LYS A 98 7.31 -9.00 13.80
N GLN A 99 6.27 -8.21 13.49
CA GLN A 99 5.16 -7.94 14.42
C GLN A 99 4.04 -8.98 14.34
#